data_AF-A0AAV2W1A7-F1
#
_entry.id   AF-A0AAV2W1A7-F1
#
_cell.length_a   1.000
_cell.length_b   1.000
_cell.length_c   1.000
_cell.angle_alpha   90.00
_cell.angle_beta   90.00
_cell.angle_gamma   90.00
#
_symmetry.space_group_name_H-M   'P 1'
#
loop_
_entity.id
_entity.type
_entity.pdbx_description
1 polymer ?
#
loop_
_entity_poly.entity_id
_entity_poly.type
_entity_poly.pdbx_seq_one_letter_code
_entity_poly.pdbx_strand_id
1 'polypeptide(L)'
;MGMIVVLELSDADNEYQFDSHIAAATEKAQLELTRLDDIIGASRMLRPECDRLDYALAVSSGVLCSLFDIFLVGAPNDSELQSQTDQWFSSRIQNFARFFGWDGEKGDLASAIKKLEDTFGIPYDQTGQGISGTIVFSLSPMNHHFKSLGHNPTLFGLFFSILDQFTNQSHFVSGGQMIALTEASGSFELRGATVPARLFCGFTNWLGHLFSDMTGSSGSARKGNRGMGIPSPLWTWANDAIATLQTMRIRIPDWLTQFNEFAMNLYLQGYDLRFQAMQAIPVMLNELITRLLYLTRRLVEYYREHAHESLSPQAMWTACEPFTNPSVKRMLTVAHGTFCLFDATDAIIRGATKTPGSFDVQEIAMRLNIVGIGRFAISLYGEGRRAGQLHKVEQQARFASRERIIVEDYLAGLVELGRLYDDRQLIDFTDAFKNSGPYIRAFEKSARLAALRRVPKDQILTTKSDIDSYFNK
;
A
#
# COMPACT_ATOMS: atom_id res chain seq x y z
N MET A 1 42.27 0.86 10.49
CA MET A 1 42.99 1.91 11.26
C MET A 1 42.83 1.50 12.71
N GLY A 2 43.87 0.92 13.30
CA GLY A 2 43.79 0.31 14.63
C GLY A 2 43.54 1.40 15.68
N MET A 3 42.48 1.25 16.46
CA MET A 3 42.18 2.12 17.60
C MET A 3 43.10 1.69 18.75
N ILE A 4 44.12 2.50 19.02
CA ILE A 4 44.94 2.36 20.22
C ILE A 4 44.03 2.72 21.40
N VAL A 5 43.88 1.81 22.37
CA VAL A 5 43.24 2.12 23.65
C VAL A 5 44.17 3.07 24.40
N VAL A 6 43.85 4.35 24.36
CA VAL A 6 44.42 5.35 25.27
C VAL A 6 43.52 5.33 26.50
N LEU A 7 44.04 4.81 27.62
CA LEU A 7 43.44 5.03 28.93
C LEU A 7 43.67 6.52 29.26
N GLU A 8 42.73 7.38 28.89
CA GLU A 8 42.75 8.78 29.32
C GLU A 8 42.45 8.81 30.83
N LEU A 9 43.45 9.24 31.59
CA LEU A 9 43.36 9.61 32.99
C LEU A 9 43.04 11.11 33.03
N SER A 10 41.81 11.46 33.37
CA SER A 10 41.46 12.84 33.67
C SER A 10 41.59 13.09 35.18
N ASP A 11 42.39 14.10 35.53
CA ASP A 11 42.61 14.53 36.91
C ASP A 11 41.53 15.55 37.26
N ALA A 12 40.47 15.11 37.93
CA ALA A 12 39.44 15.98 38.48
C ALA A 12 39.32 15.72 39.98
N ASP A 13 39.77 16.69 40.78
CA ASP A 13 39.53 16.84 42.21
C ASP A 13 39.72 15.57 43.09
N ASN A 14 40.97 15.10 43.18
CA ASN A 14 41.47 14.14 44.18
C ASN A 14 40.90 12.70 44.12
N GLU A 15 40.19 12.31 43.06
CA GLU A 15 39.89 10.91 42.76
C GLU A 15 40.37 10.53 41.36
N TYR A 16 41.10 9.41 41.23
CA TYR A 16 41.43 8.85 39.93
C TYR A 16 40.16 8.24 39.33
N GLN A 17 39.52 8.92 38.39
CA GLN A 17 38.43 8.35 37.60
C GLN A 17 38.96 7.85 36.25
N PHE A 18 38.67 6.59 35.94
CA PHE A 18 38.92 6.02 34.62
C PHE A 18 37.74 6.40 33.71
N ASP A 19 37.98 7.17 32.64
CA ASP A 19 36.92 7.64 31.71
C ASP A 19 36.16 6.50 31.00
N SER A 20 36.65 5.26 31.08
CA SER A 20 35.84 4.08 30.79
C SER A 20 36.23 2.89 31.68
N HIS A 21 35.38 2.58 32.66
CA HIS A 21 35.46 1.30 33.34
C HIS A 21 35.15 0.16 32.35
N ILE A 22 35.85 -0.98 32.46
CA ILE A 22 35.61 -2.18 31.63
C ILE A 22 34.11 -2.53 31.58
N ALA A 23 33.39 -2.32 32.69
CA ALA A 23 31.94 -2.49 32.78
C ALA A 23 31.15 -1.59 31.80
N ALA A 24 31.48 -0.30 31.70
CA ALA A 24 30.81 0.64 30.79
C ALA A 24 31.12 0.34 29.32
N ALA A 25 32.35 -0.07 29.01
CA ALA A 25 32.75 -0.51 27.67
C ALA A 25 32.03 -1.81 27.26
N THR A 26 31.84 -2.73 28.22
CA THR A 26 31.10 -4.00 28.04
C THR A 26 29.62 -3.72 27.75
N GLU A 27 28.99 -2.84 28.51
CA GLU A 27 27.58 -2.46 28.30
C GLU A 27 27.36 -1.83 26.92
N LYS A 28 28.26 -0.93 26.51
CA LYS A 28 28.21 -0.29 25.18
C LYS A 28 28.33 -1.32 24.05
N ALA A 29 29.28 -2.24 24.15
CA ALA A 29 29.46 -3.31 23.16
C ALA A 29 28.24 -4.24 23.09
N GLN A 30 27.60 -4.55 24.23
CA GLN A 30 26.39 -5.36 24.27
C GLN A 30 25.19 -4.67 23.60
N LEU A 31 25.04 -3.35 23.81
CA LEU A 31 24.01 -2.56 23.13
C LEU A 31 24.25 -2.52 21.61
N GLU A 32 25.51 -2.41 21.19
CA GLU A 32 25.91 -2.43 19.79
C GLU A 32 25.61 -3.79 19.13
N LEU A 33 25.90 -4.92 19.80
CA LEU A 33 25.51 -6.25 19.33
C LEU A 33 23.99 -6.37 19.13
N THR A 34 23.20 -5.87 20.08
CA THR A 34 21.73 -5.88 19.99
C THR A 34 21.25 -5.13 18.74
N ARG A 35 21.82 -3.95 18.49
CA ARG A 35 21.50 -3.16 17.29
C ARG A 35 21.90 -3.87 15.99
N LEU A 36 23.05 -4.56 15.97
CA LEU A 36 23.52 -5.31 14.80
C LEU A 36 22.61 -6.52 14.54
N ASP A 37 22.16 -7.22 15.58
CA ASP A 37 21.21 -8.31 15.47
C ASP A 37 19.86 -7.85 14.90
N ASP A 38 19.38 -6.65 15.29
CA ASP A 38 18.18 -6.05 14.70
C ASP A 38 18.35 -5.79 13.18
N ILE A 39 19.49 -5.25 12.77
CA ILE A 39 19.81 -4.99 11.35
C ILE A 39 19.86 -6.31 10.56
N ILE A 40 20.46 -7.35 11.13
CA ILE A 40 20.54 -8.69 10.52
C ILE A 40 19.14 -9.31 10.42
N GLY A 41 18.35 -9.20 11.49
CA GLY A 41 16.98 -9.72 11.61
C GLY A 41 16.00 -9.06 10.63
N ALA A 42 16.18 -7.78 10.32
CA ALA A 42 15.34 -7.05 9.36
C ALA A 42 15.27 -7.72 7.97
N SER A 43 16.35 -8.40 7.55
CA SER A 43 16.37 -9.13 6.27
C SER A 43 15.39 -10.31 6.25
N ARG A 44 15.20 -11.00 7.38
CA ARG A 44 14.30 -12.15 7.50
C ARG A 44 12.84 -11.73 7.34
N MET A 45 12.46 -10.58 7.90
CA MET A 45 11.10 -10.03 7.81
C MET A 45 10.68 -9.65 6.39
N LEU A 46 11.62 -9.51 5.45
CA LEU A 46 11.35 -9.18 4.05
C LEU A 46 11.38 -10.39 3.11
N ARG A 47 11.97 -11.51 3.54
CA ARG A 47 12.08 -12.72 2.71
C ARG A 47 10.75 -13.47 2.71
N PRO A 48 10.19 -13.78 1.53
CA PRO A 48 9.13 -14.77 1.43
C PRO A 48 9.70 -16.15 1.72
N GLU A 49 9.13 -16.84 2.70
CA GLU A 49 9.41 -18.22 3.05
C GLU A 49 8.30 -19.11 2.45
N CYS A 50 8.29 -19.21 1.12
CA CYS A 50 7.37 -20.08 0.38
C CYS A 50 8.10 -21.33 -0.10
N ASP A 51 7.50 -22.49 0.12
CA ASP A 51 7.99 -23.75 -0.43
C ASP A 51 7.16 -24.23 -1.64
N ARG A 52 7.46 -25.43 -2.14
CA ARG A 52 6.79 -26.01 -3.32
C ARG A 52 5.28 -26.15 -3.15
N LEU A 53 4.82 -26.49 -1.96
CA LEU A 53 3.40 -26.65 -1.68
C LEU A 53 2.69 -25.29 -1.65
N ASP A 54 3.34 -24.22 -1.19
CA ASP A 54 2.76 -22.87 -1.20
C ASP A 54 2.53 -22.41 -2.63
N TYR A 55 3.52 -22.64 -3.50
CA TYR A 55 3.39 -22.35 -4.93
C TYR A 55 2.30 -23.21 -5.58
N ALA A 56 2.22 -24.52 -5.28
CA ALA A 56 1.20 -25.39 -5.83
C ALA A 56 -0.22 -24.96 -5.43
N LEU A 57 -0.42 -24.59 -4.16
CA LEU A 57 -1.70 -24.08 -3.65
C LEU A 57 -2.07 -22.74 -4.28
N ALA A 58 -1.11 -21.81 -4.43
CA ALA A 58 -1.31 -20.53 -5.08
C ALA A 58 -1.71 -20.69 -6.56
N VAL A 59 -0.98 -21.54 -7.31
CA VAL A 59 -1.32 -21.86 -8.71
C VAL A 59 -2.71 -22.47 -8.80
N SER A 60 -3.04 -23.42 -7.91
CA SER A 60 -4.36 -24.07 -7.89
C SER A 60 -5.49 -23.08 -7.64
N SER A 61 -5.31 -22.13 -6.72
CA SER A 61 -6.26 -21.02 -6.50
C SER A 61 -6.43 -20.18 -7.76
N GLY A 62 -5.32 -19.78 -8.39
CA GLY A 62 -5.35 -19.00 -9.63
C GLY A 62 -6.09 -19.71 -10.77
N VAL A 63 -5.81 -21.00 -10.98
CA VAL A 63 -6.52 -21.83 -11.97
C VAL A 63 -8.01 -21.92 -11.64
N LEU A 64 -8.37 -22.26 -10.40
CA LEU A 64 -9.77 -22.36 -9.97
C LEU A 64 -10.55 -21.08 -10.25
N CYS A 65 -9.99 -19.92 -9.87
CA CYS A 65 -10.65 -18.64 -10.10
C CYS A 65 -10.68 -18.25 -11.57
N SER A 66 -9.69 -18.63 -12.39
CA SER A 66 -9.75 -18.40 -13.84
C SER A 66 -10.85 -19.22 -14.49
N LEU A 67 -11.05 -20.48 -14.06
CA LEU A 67 -12.16 -21.29 -14.54
C LEU A 67 -13.52 -20.70 -14.14
N PHE A 68 -13.61 -20.17 -12.91
CA PHE A 68 -14.80 -19.44 -12.47
C PHE A 68 -15.09 -18.24 -13.39
N ASP A 69 -14.07 -17.44 -13.70
CA ASP A 69 -14.21 -16.28 -14.58
C ASP A 69 -14.63 -16.69 -16.00
N ILE A 70 -13.93 -17.66 -16.60
CA ILE A 70 -14.19 -18.16 -17.95
C ILE A 70 -15.62 -18.70 -18.11
N PHE A 71 -16.09 -19.50 -17.14
CA PHE A 71 -17.38 -20.18 -17.28
C PHE A 71 -18.56 -19.42 -16.69
N LEU A 72 -18.37 -18.55 -15.69
CA LEU A 72 -19.46 -17.88 -14.99
C LEU A 72 -19.51 -16.37 -15.23
N VAL A 73 -18.36 -15.71 -15.39
CA VAL A 73 -18.30 -14.28 -15.72
C VAL A 73 -18.42 -14.07 -17.23
N GLY A 74 -17.52 -14.65 -18.03
CA GLY A 74 -17.58 -14.60 -19.50
C GLY A 74 -17.57 -13.19 -20.08
N ALA A 75 -18.13 -13.03 -21.29
CA ALA A 75 -18.36 -11.73 -21.93
C ALA A 75 -19.73 -11.15 -21.52
N PRO A 76 -19.97 -9.84 -21.68
CA PRO A 76 -21.31 -9.27 -21.55
C PRO A 76 -22.34 -10.02 -22.41
N ASN A 77 -23.54 -10.26 -21.88
CA ASN A 77 -24.62 -11.05 -22.49
C ASN A 77 -24.41 -12.57 -22.59
N ASP A 78 -23.17 -13.06 -22.48
CA ASP A 78 -22.82 -14.49 -22.41
C ASP A 78 -22.65 -15.00 -20.97
N SER A 79 -22.89 -14.13 -19.98
CA SER A 79 -22.57 -14.36 -18.58
C SER A 79 -23.68 -15.08 -17.81
N GLU A 80 -23.34 -16.17 -17.12
CA GLU A 80 -24.24 -16.89 -16.20
C GLU A 80 -24.57 -16.09 -14.93
N LEU A 81 -23.70 -15.16 -14.53
CA LEU A 81 -23.87 -14.33 -13.32
C LEU A 81 -24.55 -12.98 -13.58
N GLN A 82 -24.86 -12.65 -14.83
CA GLN A 82 -25.48 -11.37 -15.18
C GLN A 82 -26.82 -11.15 -14.49
N SER A 83 -27.72 -12.13 -14.54
CA SER A 83 -29.05 -12.02 -13.91
C SER A 83 -28.96 -11.78 -12.40
N GLN A 84 -28.06 -12.49 -11.72
CA GLN A 84 -27.85 -12.38 -10.27
C GLN A 84 -27.24 -11.03 -9.90
N THR A 85 -26.28 -10.56 -10.70
CA THR A 85 -25.62 -9.27 -10.52
C THR A 85 -26.61 -8.14 -10.75
N ASP A 86 -27.37 -8.17 -11.84
CA ASP A 86 -28.39 -7.16 -12.15
C ASP A 86 -29.49 -7.13 -11.07
N GLN A 87 -29.91 -8.28 -10.54
CA GLN A 87 -30.86 -8.35 -9.43
C GLN A 87 -30.27 -7.78 -8.13
N TRP A 88 -28.99 -8.02 -7.86
CA TRP A 88 -28.30 -7.43 -6.71
C TRP A 88 -28.30 -5.90 -6.82
N PHE A 89 -27.91 -5.34 -7.97
CA PHE A 89 -27.94 -3.89 -8.21
C PHE A 89 -29.35 -3.34 -8.08
N SER A 90 -30.34 -3.97 -8.73
CA SER A 90 -31.76 -3.58 -8.64
C SER A 90 -32.25 -3.52 -7.19
N SER A 91 -31.85 -4.49 -6.36
CA SER A 91 -32.19 -4.52 -4.93
C SER A 91 -31.52 -3.37 -4.16
N ARG A 92 -30.28 -3.00 -4.50
CA ARG A 92 -29.59 -1.85 -3.91
C ARG A 92 -30.24 -0.52 -4.31
N ILE A 93 -30.65 -0.37 -5.57
CA ILE A 93 -31.35 0.84 -6.05
C ILE A 93 -32.70 1.00 -5.34
N GLN A 94 -33.46 -0.08 -5.19
CA GLN A 94 -34.71 -0.07 -4.41
C GLN A 94 -34.46 0.33 -2.94
N ASN A 95 -33.43 -0.22 -2.30
CA ASN A 95 -33.09 0.15 -0.93
C ASN A 95 -32.66 1.62 -0.81
N PHE A 96 -31.92 2.13 -1.80
CA PHE A 96 -31.54 3.52 -1.87
C PHE A 96 -32.76 4.43 -2.06
N ALA A 97 -33.67 4.09 -2.98
CA ALA A 97 -34.92 4.81 -3.19
C ALA A 97 -35.79 4.88 -1.92
N ARG A 98 -35.85 3.80 -1.12
CA ARG A 98 -36.56 3.79 0.17
C ARG A 98 -36.04 4.84 1.14
N PHE A 99 -34.73 5.09 1.15
CA PHE A 99 -34.14 6.15 1.98
C PHE A 99 -34.67 7.54 1.59
N PHE A 100 -35.08 7.74 0.34
CA PHE A 100 -35.68 8.97 -0.17
C PHE A 100 -37.21 8.94 -0.22
N GLY A 101 -37.83 8.04 0.55
CA GLY A 101 -39.29 7.96 0.70
C GLY A 101 -40.02 7.32 -0.47
N TRP A 102 -39.36 6.40 -1.19
CA TRP A 102 -40.06 5.47 -2.08
C TRP A 102 -40.75 4.37 -1.24
N ASP A 103 -42.04 4.18 -1.45
CA ASP A 103 -42.91 3.23 -0.74
C ASP A 103 -43.42 2.08 -1.63
N GLY A 104 -42.86 1.93 -2.83
CA GLY A 104 -43.24 0.89 -3.77
C GLY A 104 -42.85 -0.54 -3.34
N GLU A 105 -43.49 -1.51 -3.99
CA GLU A 105 -43.30 -2.93 -3.69
C GLU A 105 -41.97 -3.48 -4.25
N LYS A 106 -41.49 -4.58 -3.64
CA LYS A 106 -40.33 -5.32 -4.15
C LYS A 106 -40.66 -5.90 -5.54
N GLY A 107 -40.09 -5.29 -6.58
CA GLY A 107 -40.32 -5.68 -7.97
C GLY A 107 -40.64 -4.50 -8.89
N ASP A 108 -41.12 -3.39 -8.34
CA ASP A 108 -41.36 -2.16 -9.10
C ASP A 108 -40.08 -1.31 -9.20
N LEU A 109 -39.09 -1.87 -9.90
CA LEU A 109 -37.82 -1.19 -10.15
C LEU A 109 -38.02 0.14 -10.91
N ALA A 110 -38.99 0.19 -11.84
CA ALA A 110 -39.23 1.36 -12.66
C ALA A 110 -39.68 2.57 -11.83
N SER A 111 -40.58 2.39 -10.84
CA SER A 111 -40.97 3.49 -9.97
C SER A 111 -39.88 3.88 -8.98
N ALA A 112 -39.06 2.92 -8.51
CA ALA A 112 -37.90 3.21 -7.67
C ALA A 112 -36.88 4.10 -8.39
N ILE A 113 -36.52 3.74 -9.63
CA ILE A 113 -35.62 4.53 -10.48
C ILE A 113 -36.24 5.91 -10.71
N LYS A 114 -37.52 5.97 -11.10
CA LYS A 114 -38.21 7.24 -11.36
C LYS A 114 -38.18 8.17 -10.15
N LYS A 115 -38.40 7.64 -8.94
CA LYS A 115 -38.32 8.43 -7.71
C LYS A 115 -36.93 9.06 -7.51
N LEU A 116 -35.88 8.33 -7.84
CA LEU A 116 -34.50 8.83 -7.78
C LEU A 116 -34.21 9.84 -8.89
N GLU A 117 -34.62 9.56 -10.14
CA GLU A 117 -34.55 10.50 -11.28
C GLU A 117 -35.22 11.84 -10.93
N ASP A 118 -36.42 11.80 -10.32
CA ASP A 118 -37.19 12.98 -9.89
C ASP A 118 -36.52 13.72 -8.71
N THR A 119 -35.79 13.01 -7.85
CA THR A 119 -35.13 13.58 -6.66
C THR A 119 -33.77 14.21 -7.01
N PHE A 120 -33.03 13.57 -7.90
CA PHE A 120 -31.65 13.90 -8.28
C PHE A 120 -31.58 14.36 -9.74
N GLY A 121 -32.41 15.35 -10.09
CA GLY A 121 -32.37 15.97 -11.40
C GLY A 121 -31.02 16.64 -11.68
N ILE A 122 -30.58 16.57 -12.92
CA ILE A 122 -29.34 17.17 -13.43
C ILE A 122 -29.60 17.78 -14.81
N PRO A 123 -28.84 18.81 -15.25
CA PRO A 123 -29.11 19.48 -16.51
C PRO A 123 -28.57 18.70 -17.72
N TYR A 124 -27.66 17.73 -17.52
CA TYR A 124 -26.91 17.04 -18.57
C TYR A 124 -27.39 15.63 -18.92
N ASP A 125 -28.62 15.30 -18.53
CA ASP A 125 -29.32 14.03 -18.81
C ASP A 125 -30.12 14.08 -20.13
N GLN A 126 -29.63 14.79 -21.15
CA GLN A 126 -30.34 14.80 -22.44
C GLN A 126 -29.98 13.57 -23.28
N THR A 127 -31.02 12.91 -23.76
CA THR A 127 -30.90 11.76 -24.67
C THR A 127 -30.98 12.14 -26.16
N GLY A 128 -30.93 13.46 -26.47
CA GLY A 128 -30.98 14.00 -27.84
C GLY A 128 -32.11 15.00 -28.10
N GLN A 129 -32.41 15.92 -27.16
CA GLN A 129 -33.49 16.89 -27.38
C GLN A 129 -33.15 17.88 -28.51
N GLY A 130 -33.89 17.75 -29.62
CA GLY A 130 -33.82 18.62 -30.80
C GLY A 130 -32.94 18.08 -31.95
N ILE A 131 -33.23 18.55 -33.17
CA ILE A 131 -32.48 18.22 -34.40
C ILE A 131 -30.97 18.48 -34.22
N SER A 132 -30.60 19.52 -33.48
CA SER A 132 -29.21 19.88 -33.17
C SER A 132 -28.51 18.85 -32.26
N GLY A 133 -29.19 18.27 -31.28
CA GLY A 133 -28.62 17.25 -30.37
C GLY A 133 -28.23 15.96 -31.10
N THR A 134 -29.11 15.50 -31.99
CA THR A 134 -28.89 14.28 -32.80
C THR A 134 -27.85 14.50 -33.90
N ILE A 135 -27.86 15.66 -34.57
CA ILE A 135 -26.95 15.92 -35.71
C ILE A 135 -25.55 16.37 -35.26
N VAL A 136 -25.46 17.25 -34.25
CA VAL A 136 -24.16 17.85 -33.84
C VAL A 136 -23.40 16.91 -32.89
N PHE A 137 -24.10 16.22 -31.99
CA PHE A 137 -23.47 15.41 -30.93
C PHE A 137 -23.60 13.89 -31.15
N SER A 138 -24.38 13.46 -32.15
CA SER A 138 -24.68 12.03 -32.39
C SER A 138 -25.10 11.32 -31.10
N LEU A 139 -25.96 11.98 -30.31
CA LEU A 139 -26.47 11.49 -29.03
C LEU A 139 -27.65 10.54 -29.27
N SER A 140 -27.71 9.50 -28.46
CA SER A 140 -28.82 8.55 -28.40
C SER A 140 -29.03 8.10 -26.95
N PRO A 141 -30.20 7.56 -26.61
CA PRO A 141 -30.43 6.93 -25.30
C PRO A 141 -29.39 5.85 -24.95
N MET A 142 -28.75 5.24 -25.96
CA MET A 142 -27.79 4.16 -25.77
C MET A 142 -26.38 4.64 -25.41
N ASN A 143 -25.98 5.84 -25.83
CA ASN A 143 -24.59 6.30 -25.69
C ASN A 143 -24.40 7.53 -24.79
N HIS A 144 -25.48 8.21 -24.40
CA HIS A 144 -25.38 9.49 -23.70
C HIS A 144 -24.70 9.38 -22.32
N HIS A 145 -24.92 8.32 -21.54
CA HIS A 145 -24.20 8.12 -20.27
C HIS A 145 -22.67 8.00 -20.46
N PHE A 146 -22.21 7.46 -21.59
CA PHE A 146 -20.77 7.41 -21.88
C PHE A 146 -20.27 8.76 -22.43
N LYS A 147 -21.03 9.41 -23.32
CA LYS A 147 -20.59 10.68 -23.91
C LYS A 147 -20.59 11.83 -22.91
N SER A 148 -21.58 11.89 -22.03
CA SER A 148 -21.77 12.96 -21.07
C SER A 148 -20.75 12.85 -19.94
N LEU A 149 -19.86 13.85 -19.81
CA LEU A 149 -18.80 13.82 -18.80
C LEU A 149 -19.37 13.71 -17.38
N GLY A 150 -20.51 14.34 -17.11
CA GLY A 150 -21.17 14.27 -15.81
C GLY A 150 -21.67 12.87 -15.42
N HIS A 151 -21.86 11.96 -16.39
CA HIS A 151 -22.26 10.57 -16.13
C HIS A 151 -21.07 9.62 -15.94
N ASN A 152 -19.84 10.09 -16.16
CA ASN A 152 -18.65 9.29 -15.93
C ASN A 152 -18.40 9.15 -14.42
N PRO A 153 -18.31 7.93 -13.85
CA PRO A 153 -18.08 7.71 -12.43
C PRO A 153 -16.59 7.91 -12.06
N THR A 154 -16.06 9.11 -12.33
CA THR A 154 -14.67 9.51 -12.06
C THR A 154 -14.64 10.84 -11.31
N LEU A 155 -13.50 11.19 -10.70
CA LEU A 155 -13.33 12.50 -10.06
C LEU A 155 -13.48 13.66 -11.08
N PHE A 156 -13.10 13.41 -12.32
CA PHE A 156 -13.24 14.38 -13.40
C PHE A 156 -14.70 14.50 -13.86
N GLY A 157 -15.42 13.38 -13.93
CA GLY A 157 -16.87 13.40 -14.16
C GLY A 157 -17.64 14.11 -13.05
N LEU A 158 -17.24 13.94 -11.77
CA LEU A 158 -17.77 14.73 -10.66
C LEU A 158 -17.53 16.23 -10.85
N PHE A 159 -16.32 16.63 -11.25
CA PHE A 159 -16.01 18.03 -11.52
C PHE A 159 -16.92 18.61 -12.62
N PHE A 160 -17.06 17.92 -13.75
CA PHE A 160 -17.92 18.37 -14.85
C PHE A 160 -19.39 18.36 -14.47
N SER A 161 -19.85 17.36 -13.71
CA SER A 161 -21.20 17.34 -13.17
C SER A 161 -21.51 18.56 -12.29
N ILE A 162 -20.61 18.93 -11.39
CA ILE A 162 -20.79 20.12 -10.56
C ILE A 162 -20.76 21.36 -11.45
N LEU A 163 -19.78 21.48 -12.36
CA LEU A 163 -19.68 22.61 -13.29
C LEU A 163 -20.98 22.80 -14.08
N ASP A 164 -21.48 21.74 -14.69
CA ASP A 164 -22.69 21.73 -15.51
C ASP A 164 -23.95 22.10 -14.72
N GLN A 165 -24.03 21.69 -13.46
CA GLN A 165 -25.11 22.12 -12.56
C GLN A 165 -25.01 23.60 -12.19
N PHE A 166 -23.81 24.15 -12.03
CA PHE A 166 -23.63 25.57 -11.74
C PHE A 166 -23.90 26.46 -12.96
N THR A 167 -23.56 26.00 -14.16
CA THR A 167 -23.64 26.79 -15.39
C THR A 167 -24.87 26.49 -16.23
N ASN A 168 -25.66 25.48 -15.86
CA ASN A 168 -26.76 24.92 -16.66
C ASN A 168 -26.27 24.55 -18.08
N GLN A 169 -25.17 23.81 -18.12
CA GLN A 169 -24.53 23.32 -19.35
C GLN A 169 -24.53 21.79 -19.38
N SER A 170 -24.03 21.23 -20.48
CA SER A 170 -23.76 19.79 -20.60
C SER A 170 -22.51 19.59 -21.44
N HIS A 171 -21.46 19.03 -20.85
CA HIS A 171 -20.24 18.70 -21.57
C HIS A 171 -20.24 17.24 -22.03
N PHE A 172 -20.00 17.04 -23.33
CA PHE A 172 -19.96 15.73 -23.97
C PHE A 172 -18.62 15.50 -24.66
N VAL A 173 -18.19 14.24 -24.74
CA VAL A 173 -17.11 13.80 -25.64
C VAL A 173 -17.73 13.07 -26.83
N SER A 174 -17.49 13.57 -28.03
CA SER A 174 -17.96 12.96 -29.28
C SER A 174 -16.97 13.23 -30.40
N GLY A 175 -16.66 12.20 -31.21
CA GLY A 175 -15.72 12.32 -32.32
C GLY A 175 -14.31 12.75 -31.88
N GLY A 176 -13.88 12.34 -30.68
CA GLY A 176 -12.59 12.72 -30.11
C GLY A 176 -12.49 14.19 -29.67
N GLN A 177 -13.61 14.89 -29.50
CA GLN A 177 -13.64 16.27 -29.03
C GLN A 177 -14.62 16.44 -27.88
N MET A 178 -14.27 17.31 -26.93
CA MET A 178 -15.19 17.81 -25.92
C MET A 178 -16.02 18.95 -26.52
N ILE A 179 -17.33 18.86 -26.37
CA ILE A 179 -18.30 19.83 -26.89
C ILE A 179 -19.25 20.19 -25.76
N ALA A 180 -19.61 21.47 -25.63
CA ALA A 180 -20.53 21.95 -24.61
C ALA A 180 -21.87 22.35 -25.23
N LEU A 181 -22.96 21.94 -24.60
CA LEU A 181 -24.30 22.46 -24.84
C LEU A 181 -24.62 23.52 -23.77
N THR A 182 -24.93 24.74 -24.20
CA THR A 182 -25.37 25.83 -23.33
C THR A 182 -26.89 25.84 -23.18
N GLU A 183 -27.40 26.27 -22.02
CA GLU A 183 -28.84 26.22 -21.69
C GLU A 183 -29.41 24.80 -21.83
N ALA A 184 -28.68 23.88 -21.23
CA ALA A 184 -28.93 22.45 -21.27
C ALA A 184 -30.33 22.05 -20.80
N SER A 185 -30.89 22.77 -19.82
CA SER A 185 -32.27 22.57 -19.36
C SER A 185 -32.92 23.90 -19.00
N GLY A 186 -34.03 24.24 -19.68
CA GLY A 186 -34.74 25.50 -19.45
C GLY A 186 -35.37 25.64 -18.06
N SER A 187 -35.45 24.55 -17.28
CA SER A 187 -36.08 24.53 -15.96
C SER A 187 -35.15 24.08 -14.83
N PHE A 188 -33.88 23.78 -15.11
CA PHE A 188 -32.96 23.31 -14.09
C PHE A 188 -32.42 24.48 -13.25
N GLU A 189 -32.52 24.35 -11.93
CA GLU A 189 -31.91 25.27 -10.98
C GLU A 189 -31.19 24.48 -9.88
N LEU A 190 -29.89 24.75 -9.72
CA LEU A 190 -29.11 24.17 -8.64
C LEU A 190 -29.52 24.74 -7.28
N ARG A 191 -30.05 23.86 -6.42
CA ARG A 191 -30.50 24.22 -5.07
C ARG A 191 -29.33 24.61 -4.17
N GLY A 192 -29.58 25.56 -3.27
CA GLY A 192 -28.63 26.00 -2.24
C GLY A 192 -28.53 27.52 -2.15
N ALA A 193 -28.66 28.05 -0.92
CA ALA A 193 -28.61 29.50 -0.67
C ALA A 193 -27.17 30.08 -0.69
N THR A 194 -26.16 29.23 -0.51
CA THR A 194 -24.74 29.63 -0.47
C THR A 194 -23.91 28.74 -1.40
N VAL A 195 -22.70 29.18 -1.76
CA VAL A 195 -21.79 28.38 -2.60
C VAL A 195 -21.47 27.01 -1.98
N PRO A 196 -21.12 26.88 -0.68
CA PRO A 196 -20.93 25.57 -0.06
C PRO A 196 -22.17 24.68 -0.11
N ALA A 197 -23.36 25.27 0.10
CA ALA A 197 -24.61 24.53 0.00
C ALA A 197 -24.88 24.03 -1.42
N ARG A 198 -24.63 24.86 -2.44
CA ARG A 198 -24.74 24.47 -3.86
C ARG A 198 -23.72 23.39 -4.25
N LEU A 199 -22.49 23.46 -3.73
CA LEU A 199 -21.49 22.40 -3.93
C LEU A 199 -21.95 21.07 -3.33
N PHE A 200 -22.48 21.10 -2.10
CA PHE A 200 -23.04 19.91 -1.48
C PHE A 200 -24.22 19.36 -2.28
N CYS A 201 -25.19 20.20 -2.65
CA CYS A 201 -26.33 19.80 -3.48
C CYS A 201 -25.89 19.23 -4.84
N GLY A 202 -24.90 19.86 -5.49
CA GLY A 202 -24.36 19.40 -6.77
C GLY A 202 -23.71 18.02 -6.65
N PHE A 203 -22.94 17.79 -5.58
CA PHE A 203 -22.38 16.48 -5.25
C PHE A 203 -23.47 15.43 -4.99
N THR A 204 -24.48 15.76 -4.18
CA THR A 204 -25.55 14.81 -3.86
C THR A 204 -26.42 14.48 -5.07
N ASN A 205 -26.69 15.45 -5.94
CA ASN A 205 -27.39 15.24 -7.21
C ASN A 205 -26.61 14.30 -8.11
N TRP A 206 -25.32 14.57 -8.30
CA TRP A 206 -24.45 13.71 -9.10
C TRP A 206 -24.44 12.28 -8.60
N LEU A 207 -24.19 12.10 -7.30
CA LEU A 207 -24.12 10.78 -6.70
C LEU A 207 -25.47 10.07 -6.86
N GLY A 208 -26.57 10.72 -6.47
CA GLY A 208 -27.90 10.14 -6.55
C GLY A 208 -28.33 9.77 -7.97
N HIS A 209 -27.98 10.61 -8.96
CA HIS A 209 -28.28 10.37 -10.37
C HIS A 209 -27.48 9.19 -10.94
N LEU A 210 -26.17 9.12 -10.64
CA LEU A 210 -25.37 7.95 -11.03
C LEU A 210 -25.93 6.66 -10.42
N PHE A 211 -26.41 6.70 -9.18
CA PHE A 211 -27.05 5.56 -8.54
C PHE A 211 -28.33 5.13 -9.27
N SER A 212 -29.21 6.05 -9.69
CA SER A 212 -30.39 5.67 -10.49
C SER A 212 -30.00 5.01 -11.81
N ASP A 213 -28.98 5.55 -12.48
CA ASP A 213 -28.56 5.10 -13.80
C ASP A 213 -27.82 3.77 -13.82
N MET A 214 -27.37 3.26 -12.66
CA MET A 214 -26.71 1.95 -12.57
C MET A 214 -27.57 0.82 -13.16
N THR A 215 -28.89 0.95 -13.08
CA THR A 215 -29.86 0.00 -13.65
C THR A 215 -30.55 0.51 -14.92
N GLY A 216 -29.99 1.55 -15.54
CA GLY A 216 -30.61 2.28 -16.65
C GLY A 216 -31.77 3.15 -16.19
N SER A 217 -32.62 3.54 -17.14
CA SER A 217 -33.74 4.46 -16.86
C SER A 217 -35.02 3.74 -16.45
N SER A 218 -35.91 4.48 -15.79
CA SER A 218 -37.26 4.01 -15.45
C SER A 218 -38.04 3.49 -16.66
N GLY A 219 -37.85 4.11 -17.83
CA GLY A 219 -38.45 3.68 -19.10
C GLY A 219 -37.91 2.34 -19.61
N SER A 220 -36.62 2.07 -19.41
CA SER A 220 -36.02 0.78 -19.77
C SER A 220 -36.50 -0.34 -18.84
N ALA A 221 -36.53 -0.08 -17.53
CA ALA A 221 -37.01 -1.01 -16.52
C ALA A 221 -38.48 -1.38 -16.73
N ARG A 222 -39.35 -0.40 -17.08
CA ARG A 222 -40.77 -0.66 -17.39
C ARG A 222 -40.96 -1.62 -18.56
N LYS A 223 -40.03 -1.63 -19.52
CA LYS A 223 -40.05 -2.54 -20.68
C LYS A 223 -39.44 -3.91 -20.36
N GLY A 224 -38.97 -4.14 -19.14
CA GLY A 224 -38.23 -5.35 -18.77
C GLY A 224 -36.82 -5.43 -19.37
N ASN A 225 -36.28 -4.31 -19.85
CA ASN A 225 -34.92 -4.26 -20.40
C ASN A 225 -33.90 -4.01 -19.29
N ARG A 226 -32.69 -4.56 -19.46
CA ARG A 226 -31.55 -4.36 -18.54
C ARG A 226 -31.14 -2.89 -18.38
N GLY A 227 -31.38 -2.07 -19.40
CA GLY A 227 -30.87 -0.71 -19.49
C GLY A 227 -29.35 -0.67 -19.72
N MET A 228 -28.83 0.50 -20.09
CA MET A 228 -27.40 0.64 -20.43
C MET A 228 -26.47 0.68 -19.21
N GLY A 229 -26.99 0.97 -18.03
CA GLY A 229 -26.16 1.20 -16.84
C GLY A 229 -25.28 2.43 -16.99
N ILE A 230 -24.44 2.69 -16.00
CA ILE A 230 -23.37 3.70 -16.12
C ILE A 230 -22.09 3.07 -16.69
N PRO A 231 -21.32 3.82 -17.49
CA PRO A 231 -20.11 3.31 -18.10
C PRO A 231 -19.06 2.95 -17.03
N SER A 232 -18.19 1.99 -17.35
CA SER A 232 -17.09 1.63 -16.45
C SER A 232 -16.16 2.82 -16.20
N PRO A 233 -15.79 3.12 -14.93
CA PRO A 233 -14.80 4.14 -14.60
C PRO A 233 -13.46 3.99 -15.33
N LEU A 234 -13.06 2.76 -15.70
CA LEU A 234 -11.81 2.52 -16.41
C LEU A 234 -11.89 2.96 -17.88
N TRP A 235 -13.02 2.71 -18.53
CA TRP A 235 -13.22 3.04 -19.93
C TRP A 235 -13.55 4.52 -20.16
N THR A 236 -14.22 5.16 -19.19
CA THR A 236 -14.49 6.60 -19.24
C THR A 236 -13.24 7.47 -19.11
N TRP A 237 -12.12 6.89 -18.67
CA TRP A 237 -10.83 7.61 -18.63
C TRP A 237 -10.39 8.13 -20.01
N ALA A 238 -10.86 7.51 -21.10
CA ALA A 238 -10.67 8.04 -22.44
C ALA A 238 -11.32 9.42 -22.63
N ASN A 239 -12.54 9.60 -22.11
CA ASN A 239 -13.23 10.89 -22.12
C ASN A 239 -12.48 11.92 -21.26
N ASP A 240 -12.07 11.52 -20.06
CA ASP A 240 -11.36 12.39 -19.12
C ASP A 240 -10.03 12.87 -19.72
N ALA A 241 -9.29 11.98 -20.39
CA ALA A 241 -8.05 12.31 -21.08
C ALA A 241 -8.29 13.27 -22.26
N ILE A 242 -9.31 13.02 -23.09
CA ILE A 242 -9.69 13.90 -24.20
C ILE A 242 -10.00 15.31 -23.69
N ALA A 243 -10.90 15.40 -22.71
CA ALA A 243 -11.33 16.68 -22.15
C ALA A 243 -10.18 17.41 -21.43
N THR A 244 -9.28 16.69 -20.76
CA THR A 244 -8.07 17.26 -20.14
C THR A 244 -7.14 17.85 -21.20
N LEU A 245 -6.77 17.07 -22.23
CA LEU A 245 -5.87 17.54 -23.28
C LEU A 245 -6.44 18.75 -24.02
N GLN A 246 -7.74 18.73 -24.32
CA GLN A 246 -8.42 19.85 -24.95
C GLN A 246 -8.42 21.11 -24.08
N THR A 247 -8.68 20.96 -22.77
CA THR A 247 -8.63 22.07 -21.80
C THR A 247 -7.22 22.67 -21.72
N MET A 248 -6.19 21.84 -21.81
CA MET A 248 -4.79 22.26 -21.85
C MET A 248 -4.34 22.78 -23.23
N ARG A 249 -5.24 22.82 -24.24
CA ARG A 249 -4.94 23.18 -25.63
C ARG A 249 -3.85 22.32 -26.26
N ILE A 250 -3.74 21.07 -25.82
CA ILE A 250 -2.84 20.06 -26.38
C ILE A 250 -3.60 19.31 -27.49
N ARG A 251 -2.93 19.04 -28.60
CA ARG A 251 -3.49 18.23 -29.69
C ARG A 251 -3.86 16.85 -29.17
N ILE A 252 -5.10 16.45 -29.40
CA ILE A 252 -5.59 15.11 -29.08
C ILE A 252 -4.96 14.12 -30.08
N PRO A 253 -4.25 13.09 -29.60
CA PRO A 253 -3.62 12.13 -30.49
C PRO A 253 -4.64 11.15 -31.06
N ASP A 254 -4.46 10.72 -32.30
CA ASP A 254 -5.43 9.88 -33.02
C ASP A 254 -5.71 8.54 -32.31
N TRP A 255 -4.70 7.96 -31.64
CA TRP A 255 -4.86 6.74 -30.87
C TRP A 255 -5.84 6.90 -29.69
N LEU A 256 -5.92 8.09 -29.09
CA LEU A 256 -6.83 8.35 -27.97
C LEU A 256 -8.28 8.47 -28.46
N THR A 257 -8.49 9.06 -29.64
CA THR A 257 -9.81 9.06 -30.30
C THR A 257 -10.24 7.63 -30.64
N GLN A 258 -9.35 6.82 -31.21
CA GLN A 258 -9.63 5.41 -31.51
C GLN A 258 -9.91 4.61 -30.23
N PHE A 259 -9.16 4.88 -29.16
CA PHE A 259 -9.39 4.24 -27.85
C PHE A 259 -10.73 4.65 -27.24
N ASN A 260 -11.16 5.91 -27.40
CA ASN A 260 -12.46 6.38 -26.97
C ASN A 260 -13.61 5.70 -27.73
N GLU A 261 -13.49 5.56 -29.05
CA GLU A 261 -14.46 4.82 -29.88
C GLU A 261 -14.50 3.34 -29.50
N PHE A 262 -13.35 2.74 -29.23
CA PHE A 262 -13.26 1.36 -28.74
C PHE A 262 -13.98 1.20 -27.40
N ALA A 263 -13.70 2.07 -26.42
CA ALA A 263 -14.36 2.07 -25.11
C ALA A 263 -15.88 2.27 -25.21
N MET A 264 -16.33 3.16 -26.11
CA MET A 264 -17.74 3.35 -26.41
C MET A 264 -18.38 2.06 -26.95
N ASN A 265 -17.72 1.37 -27.88
CA ASN A 265 -18.23 0.13 -28.44
C ASN A 265 -18.36 -0.98 -27.39
N LEU A 266 -17.39 -1.11 -26.48
CA LEU A 266 -17.49 -2.05 -25.36
C LEU A 266 -18.71 -1.72 -24.47
N TYR A 267 -18.90 -0.44 -24.15
CA TYR A 267 -20.05 0.01 -23.37
C TYR A 267 -21.38 -0.32 -24.07
N LEU A 268 -21.48 -0.07 -25.38
CA LEU A 268 -22.66 -0.39 -26.18
C LEU A 268 -22.98 -1.89 -26.22
N GLN A 269 -21.97 -2.75 -26.07
CA GLN A 269 -22.13 -4.21 -25.97
C GLN A 269 -22.48 -4.69 -24.56
N GLY A 270 -22.58 -3.80 -23.57
CA GLY A 270 -22.99 -4.12 -22.20
C GLY A 270 -21.85 -4.13 -21.20
N TYR A 271 -20.64 -3.69 -21.57
CA TYR A 271 -19.54 -3.48 -20.62
C TYR A 271 -19.78 -2.22 -19.79
N ASP A 272 -20.70 -2.31 -18.84
CA ASP A 272 -21.03 -1.26 -17.88
C ASP A 272 -20.41 -1.53 -16.50
N LEU A 273 -20.67 -0.63 -15.54
CA LEU A 273 -20.17 -0.78 -14.18
C LEU A 273 -20.62 -2.11 -13.53
N ARG A 274 -21.81 -2.62 -13.85
CA ARG A 274 -22.32 -3.87 -13.26
C ARG A 274 -21.51 -5.07 -13.74
N PHE A 275 -21.19 -5.12 -15.04
CA PHE A 275 -20.31 -6.14 -15.59
C PHE A 275 -18.89 -6.05 -15.00
N GLN A 276 -18.34 -4.84 -14.86
CA GLN A 276 -17.04 -4.67 -14.19
C GLN A 276 -17.05 -5.11 -12.72
N ALA A 277 -18.13 -4.84 -11.98
CA ALA A 277 -18.30 -5.33 -10.61
C ALA A 277 -18.34 -6.86 -10.56
N MET A 278 -18.92 -7.51 -11.58
CA MET A 278 -18.92 -8.96 -11.72
C MET A 278 -17.51 -9.52 -11.97
N GLN A 279 -16.70 -8.89 -12.82
CA GLN A 279 -15.30 -9.26 -13.03
C GLN A 279 -14.48 -9.22 -11.73
N ALA A 280 -14.84 -8.38 -10.76
CA ALA A 280 -14.16 -8.34 -9.46
C ALA A 280 -14.41 -9.58 -8.59
N ILE A 281 -15.48 -10.35 -8.84
CA ILE A 281 -15.85 -11.53 -8.03
C ILE A 281 -14.73 -12.59 -8.02
N PRO A 282 -14.28 -13.13 -9.17
CA PRO A 282 -13.20 -14.13 -9.18
C PRO A 282 -11.87 -13.60 -8.64
N VAL A 283 -11.59 -12.31 -8.82
CA VAL A 283 -10.39 -11.65 -8.26
C VAL A 283 -10.43 -11.66 -6.73
N MET A 284 -11.59 -11.33 -6.15
CA MET A 284 -11.80 -11.38 -4.70
C MET A 284 -11.77 -12.82 -4.18
N LEU A 285 -12.38 -13.77 -4.89
CA LEU A 285 -12.29 -15.19 -4.54
C LEU A 285 -10.84 -15.67 -4.52
N ASN A 286 -10.03 -15.30 -5.51
CA ASN A 286 -8.62 -15.69 -5.59
C ASN A 286 -7.83 -15.15 -4.39
N GLU A 287 -8.11 -13.91 -3.99
CA GLU A 287 -7.53 -13.28 -2.81
C GLU A 287 -7.89 -14.05 -1.52
N LEU A 288 -9.18 -14.37 -1.34
CA LEU A 288 -9.71 -15.04 -0.16
C LEU A 288 -9.20 -16.49 -0.06
N ILE A 289 -9.28 -17.25 -1.15
CA ILE A 289 -8.87 -18.66 -1.20
C ILE A 289 -7.38 -18.77 -0.95
N THR A 290 -6.55 -17.95 -1.61
CA THR A 290 -5.09 -17.97 -1.40
C THR A 290 -4.72 -17.66 0.06
N ARG A 291 -5.36 -16.65 0.66
CA ARG A 291 -5.16 -16.28 2.07
C ARG A 291 -5.61 -17.38 3.02
N LEU A 292 -6.73 -18.02 2.73
CA LEU A 292 -7.23 -19.16 3.51
C LEU A 292 -6.28 -20.35 3.42
N LEU A 293 -5.81 -20.72 2.23
CA LEU A 293 -4.85 -21.81 2.03
C LEU A 293 -3.55 -21.55 2.78
N TYR A 294 -3.03 -20.31 2.73
CA TYR A 294 -1.87 -19.89 3.52
C TYR A 294 -2.13 -20.04 5.03
N LEU A 295 -3.23 -19.48 5.52
CA LEU A 295 -3.62 -19.51 6.94
C LEU A 295 -3.75 -20.95 7.45
N THR A 296 -4.53 -21.78 6.76
CA THR A 296 -4.76 -23.18 7.13
C THR A 296 -3.43 -23.92 7.22
N ARG A 297 -2.54 -23.68 6.26
CA ARG A 297 -1.24 -24.34 6.26
C ARG A 297 -0.36 -23.92 7.42
N ARG A 298 -0.23 -22.61 7.68
CA ARG A 298 0.59 -22.13 8.81
C ARG A 298 0.02 -22.57 10.15
N LEU A 299 -1.30 -22.66 10.28
CA LEU A 299 -1.93 -23.23 11.47
C LEU A 299 -1.54 -24.69 11.67
N VAL A 300 -1.59 -25.51 10.62
CA VAL A 300 -1.19 -26.93 10.69
C VAL A 300 0.28 -27.06 11.10
N GLU A 301 1.17 -26.26 10.53
CA GLU A 301 2.60 -26.26 10.89
C GLU A 301 2.81 -25.82 12.35
N TYR A 302 2.16 -24.72 12.78
CA TYR A 302 2.23 -24.22 14.15
C TYR A 302 1.85 -25.29 15.19
N TYR A 303 0.74 -25.99 14.98
CA TYR A 303 0.29 -27.07 15.88
C TYR A 303 1.17 -28.32 15.84
N ARG A 304 1.94 -28.55 14.76
CA ARG A 304 2.88 -29.67 14.68
C ARG A 304 4.19 -29.39 15.41
N GLU A 305 4.59 -28.13 15.48
CA GLU A 305 5.87 -27.71 16.06
C GLU A 305 5.76 -27.38 17.57
N HIS A 306 4.57 -27.07 18.07
CA HIS A 306 4.35 -26.68 19.47
C HIS A 306 3.57 -27.74 20.24
N ALA A 307 4.03 -28.06 21.46
CA ALA A 307 3.28 -28.90 22.38
C ALA A 307 2.03 -28.17 22.89
N HIS A 308 0.95 -28.90 23.17
CA HIS A 308 -0.35 -28.32 23.58
C HIS A 308 -0.26 -27.35 24.77
N GLU A 309 0.66 -27.57 25.69
CA GLU A 309 0.87 -26.74 26.90
C GLU A 309 1.55 -25.38 26.62
N SER A 310 2.07 -25.18 25.40
CA SER A 310 2.82 -23.98 24.99
C SER A 310 2.05 -23.08 24.00
N LEU A 311 0.78 -23.41 23.73
CA LEU A 311 -0.04 -22.70 22.74
C LEU A 311 -0.51 -21.35 23.29
N SER A 312 -0.09 -20.27 22.64
CA SER A 312 -0.57 -18.92 22.89
C SER A 312 -1.40 -18.44 21.68
N PRO A 313 -2.64 -17.96 21.88
CA PRO A 313 -3.46 -17.42 20.78
C PRO A 313 -2.78 -16.26 20.04
N GLN A 314 -2.02 -15.42 20.76
CA GLN A 314 -1.31 -14.29 20.18
C GLN A 314 -0.13 -14.76 19.32
N ALA A 315 0.67 -15.70 19.81
CA ALA A 315 1.79 -16.27 19.06
C ALA A 315 1.31 -17.00 17.80
N MET A 316 0.22 -17.77 17.91
CA MET A 316 -0.44 -18.43 16.78
C MET A 316 -0.86 -17.42 15.71
N TRP A 317 -1.54 -16.33 16.10
CA TRP A 317 -1.97 -15.31 15.15
C TRP A 317 -0.78 -14.64 14.47
N THR A 318 0.25 -14.23 15.23
CA THR A 318 1.46 -13.62 14.68
C THR A 318 2.17 -14.54 13.67
N ALA A 319 2.19 -15.85 13.92
CA ALA A 319 2.79 -16.81 13.00
C ALA A 319 1.94 -17.05 11.74
N CYS A 320 0.61 -17.03 11.87
CA CYS A 320 -0.29 -17.51 10.82
C CYS A 320 -1.03 -16.41 10.06
N GLU A 321 -0.92 -15.14 10.45
CA GLU A 321 -1.76 -14.09 9.90
C GLU A 321 -1.63 -13.95 8.36
N PRO A 322 -2.75 -13.99 7.62
CA PRO A 322 -2.70 -14.07 6.17
C PRO A 322 -2.68 -12.68 5.52
N PHE A 323 -2.14 -11.65 6.20
CA PHE A 323 -2.25 -10.25 5.74
C PHE A 323 -0.93 -9.58 5.42
N THR A 324 -0.03 -9.48 6.40
CA THR A 324 1.17 -8.66 6.26
C THR A 324 2.38 -9.45 5.75
N ASN A 325 2.37 -10.77 5.95
CA ASN A 325 3.50 -11.66 5.72
C ASN A 325 4.00 -11.64 4.24
N PRO A 326 5.31 -11.55 3.98
CA PRO A 326 5.87 -11.61 2.63
C PRO A 326 5.49 -12.87 1.84
N SER A 327 5.35 -14.01 2.51
CA SER A 327 4.98 -15.30 1.91
C SER A 327 3.56 -15.27 1.34
N VAL A 328 2.57 -14.75 2.08
CA VAL A 328 1.20 -14.63 1.54
C VAL A 328 1.16 -13.65 0.35
N LYS A 329 1.95 -12.57 0.39
CA LYS A 329 2.07 -11.63 -0.74
C LYS A 329 2.69 -12.29 -1.98
N ARG A 330 3.70 -13.16 -1.80
CA ARG A 330 4.29 -13.97 -2.87
C ARG A 330 3.28 -14.95 -3.44
N MET A 331 2.55 -15.69 -2.59
CA MET A 331 1.48 -16.59 -3.03
C MET A 331 0.40 -15.85 -3.82
N LEU A 332 -0.07 -14.70 -3.33
CA LEU A 332 -1.05 -13.87 -4.04
C LEU A 332 -0.54 -13.39 -5.40
N THR A 333 0.76 -13.06 -5.51
CA THR A 333 1.37 -12.69 -6.79
C THR A 333 1.31 -13.85 -7.79
N VAL A 334 1.62 -15.06 -7.34
CA VAL A 334 1.57 -16.27 -8.16
C VAL A 334 0.14 -16.63 -8.54
N ALA A 335 -0.79 -16.56 -7.59
CA ALA A 335 -2.19 -16.87 -7.80
C ALA A 335 -2.86 -15.90 -8.80
N HIS A 336 -2.63 -14.59 -8.65
CA HIS A 336 -3.15 -13.60 -9.61
C HIS A 336 -2.45 -13.66 -10.97
N GLY A 337 -1.14 -13.96 -10.99
CA GLY A 337 -0.42 -14.16 -12.26
C GLY A 337 -0.92 -15.39 -13.04
N THR A 338 -1.19 -16.48 -12.32
CA THR A 338 -1.80 -17.68 -12.91
C THR A 338 -3.21 -17.38 -13.41
N PHE A 339 -4.03 -16.71 -12.60
CA PHE A 339 -5.36 -16.27 -12.98
C PHE A 339 -5.36 -15.49 -14.30
N CYS A 340 -4.54 -14.43 -14.39
CA CYS A 340 -4.44 -13.59 -15.59
C CYS A 340 -3.91 -14.35 -16.80
N LEU A 341 -2.99 -15.30 -16.61
CA LEU A 341 -2.46 -16.11 -17.71
C LEU A 341 -3.54 -16.97 -18.36
N PHE A 342 -4.33 -17.68 -17.55
CA PHE A 342 -5.39 -18.56 -18.04
C PHE A 342 -6.55 -17.75 -18.64
N ASP A 343 -6.96 -16.67 -17.97
CA ASP A 343 -7.97 -15.74 -18.47
C ASP A 343 -7.58 -15.14 -19.83
N ALA A 344 -6.38 -14.56 -19.94
CA ALA A 344 -5.90 -14.01 -21.21
C ALA A 344 -5.79 -15.08 -22.31
N THR A 345 -5.42 -16.30 -21.95
CA THR A 345 -5.38 -17.43 -22.90
C THR A 345 -6.76 -17.77 -23.43
N ASP A 346 -7.78 -17.88 -22.56
CA ASP A 346 -9.17 -18.13 -22.99
C ASP A 346 -9.72 -16.97 -23.83
N ALA A 347 -9.52 -15.73 -23.40
CA ALA A 347 -9.95 -14.55 -24.14
C ALA A 347 -9.38 -14.52 -25.57
N ILE A 348 -8.08 -14.83 -25.75
CA ILE A 348 -7.44 -14.93 -27.07
C ILE A 348 -8.05 -16.07 -27.90
N ILE A 349 -8.30 -17.23 -27.29
CA ILE A 349 -8.90 -18.38 -27.98
C ILE A 349 -10.32 -18.03 -28.46
N ARG A 350 -11.13 -17.38 -27.62
CA ARG A 350 -12.51 -16.99 -27.94
C ARG A 350 -12.59 -15.85 -28.95
N GLY A 351 -11.64 -14.92 -28.90
CA GLY A 351 -11.51 -13.82 -29.86
C GLY A 351 -10.86 -14.21 -31.18
N ALA A 352 -10.40 -15.45 -31.35
CA ALA A 352 -9.85 -15.91 -32.62
C ALA A 352 -10.95 -15.97 -33.69
N THR A 353 -10.72 -15.32 -34.84
CA THR A 353 -11.68 -15.32 -35.94
C THR A 353 -11.48 -16.54 -36.85
N LYS A 354 -12.39 -16.73 -37.82
CA LYS A 354 -12.25 -17.78 -38.85
C LYS A 354 -11.02 -17.61 -39.74
N THR A 355 -10.47 -16.40 -39.81
CA THR A 355 -9.28 -16.10 -40.60
C THR A 355 -8.03 -16.38 -39.75
N PRO A 356 -7.13 -17.29 -40.18
CA PRO A 356 -5.91 -17.59 -39.43
C PRO A 356 -5.10 -16.32 -39.13
N GLY A 357 -4.76 -16.11 -37.86
CA GLY A 357 -3.97 -14.97 -37.41
C GLY A 357 -4.74 -13.65 -37.25
N SER A 358 -6.07 -13.65 -37.43
CA SER A 358 -6.92 -12.47 -37.18
C SER A 358 -7.76 -12.65 -35.91
N PHE A 359 -7.81 -11.61 -35.09
CA PHE A 359 -8.46 -11.59 -33.79
C PHE A 359 -9.49 -10.46 -33.69
N ASP A 360 -10.63 -10.73 -33.06
CA ASP A 360 -11.58 -9.72 -32.64
C ASP A 360 -11.13 -9.12 -31.30
N VAL A 361 -10.57 -7.92 -31.37
CA VAL A 361 -10.04 -7.21 -30.21
C VAL A 361 -11.16 -6.80 -29.23
N GLN A 362 -12.39 -6.56 -29.72
CA GLN A 362 -13.51 -6.21 -28.85
C GLN A 362 -13.94 -7.43 -28.04
N GLU A 363 -14.05 -8.60 -28.68
CA GLU A 363 -14.37 -9.87 -27.99
C GLU A 363 -13.31 -10.21 -26.93
N ILE A 364 -12.02 -10.06 -27.28
CA ILE A 364 -10.92 -10.28 -26.32
C ILE A 364 -11.07 -9.35 -25.12
N ALA A 365 -11.28 -8.04 -25.34
CA ALA A 365 -11.35 -7.07 -24.26
C ALA A 365 -12.60 -7.21 -23.38
N MET A 366 -13.71 -7.70 -23.94
CA MET A 366 -14.91 -8.00 -23.17
C MET A 366 -14.75 -9.20 -22.24
N ARG A 367 -13.97 -10.21 -22.65
CA ARG A 367 -13.71 -11.40 -21.84
C ARG A 367 -12.61 -11.19 -20.82
N LEU A 368 -11.56 -10.46 -21.20
CA LEU A 368 -10.39 -10.25 -20.35
C LEU A 368 -10.79 -9.60 -19.01
N ASN A 369 -10.34 -10.19 -17.91
CA ASN A 369 -10.61 -9.68 -16.58
C ASN A 369 -9.64 -8.53 -16.22
N ILE A 370 -10.06 -7.31 -16.57
CA ILE A 370 -9.25 -6.09 -16.40
C ILE A 370 -9.02 -5.80 -14.91
N VAL A 371 -9.99 -6.14 -14.04
CA VAL A 371 -9.83 -6.00 -12.59
C VAL A 371 -8.71 -6.91 -12.07
N GLY A 372 -8.62 -8.14 -12.58
CA GLY A 372 -7.58 -9.10 -12.28
C GLY A 372 -6.21 -8.64 -12.73
N ILE A 373 -6.09 -8.10 -13.94
CA ILE A 373 -4.85 -7.51 -14.46
C ILE A 373 -4.38 -6.37 -13.55
N GLY A 374 -5.28 -5.46 -13.16
CA GLY A 374 -4.96 -4.37 -12.23
C GLY A 374 -4.47 -4.89 -10.88
N ARG A 375 -5.16 -5.88 -10.31
CA ARG A 375 -4.77 -6.51 -9.04
C ARG A 375 -3.41 -7.21 -9.13
N PHE A 376 -3.14 -7.91 -10.24
CA PHE A 376 -1.86 -8.56 -10.50
C PHE A 376 -0.72 -7.54 -10.65
N ALA A 377 -0.95 -6.44 -11.36
CA ALA A 377 0.02 -5.35 -11.49
C ALA A 377 0.42 -4.76 -10.12
N ILE A 378 -0.55 -4.58 -9.22
CA ILE A 378 -0.30 -4.14 -7.83
C ILE A 378 0.56 -5.18 -7.08
N SER A 379 0.27 -6.47 -7.23
CA SER A 379 1.08 -7.55 -6.64
C SER A 379 2.52 -7.52 -7.16
N LEU A 380 2.72 -7.41 -8.49
CA LEU A 380 4.03 -7.33 -9.12
C LEU A 380 4.82 -6.11 -8.65
N TYR A 381 4.19 -4.94 -8.56
CA TYR A 381 4.81 -3.74 -8.03
C TYR A 381 5.26 -3.93 -6.58
N GLY A 382 4.38 -4.50 -5.74
CA GLY A 382 4.68 -4.82 -4.34
C GLY A 382 5.83 -5.83 -4.20
N GLU A 383 5.93 -6.79 -5.11
CA GLU A 383 7.00 -7.78 -5.16
C GLU A 383 8.33 -7.17 -5.58
N GLY A 384 8.33 -6.36 -6.65
CA GLY A 384 9.51 -5.66 -7.15
C GLY A 384 10.07 -4.67 -6.12
N ARG A 385 9.19 -3.88 -5.47
CA ARG A 385 9.58 -2.97 -4.39
C ARG A 385 10.21 -3.73 -3.23
N ARG A 386 9.64 -4.86 -2.81
CA ARG A 386 10.19 -5.69 -1.73
C ARG A 386 11.54 -6.27 -2.10
N ALA A 387 11.69 -6.78 -3.33
CA ALA A 387 12.97 -7.30 -3.82
C ALA A 387 14.07 -6.22 -3.79
N GLY A 388 13.75 -5.00 -4.21
CA GLY A 388 14.68 -3.86 -4.13
C GLY A 388 15.04 -3.47 -2.70
N GLN A 389 14.09 -3.52 -1.75
CA GLN A 389 14.36 -3.29 -0.33
C GLN A 389 15.21 -4.40 0.28
N LEU A 390 14.87 -5.66 0.00
CA LEU A 390 15.60 -6.83 0.47
C LEU A 390 17.07 -6.76 0.02
N HIS A 391 17.33 -6.40 -1.23
CA HIS A 391 18.71 -6.23 -1.73
C HIS A 391 19.51 -5.22 -0.91
N LYS A 392 18.91 -4.07 -0.56
CA LYS A 392 19.57 -3.04 0.27
C LYS A 392 19.82 -3.53 1.70
N VAL A 393 18.81 -4.15 2.32
CA VAL A 393 18.90 -4.67 3.69
C VAL A 393 19.88 -5.83 3.77
N GLU A 394 19.96 -6.70 2.77
CA GLU A 394 20.95 -7.78 2.72
C GLU A 394 22.39 -7.26 2.67
N GLN A 395 22.65 -6.17 1.93
CA GLN A 395 23.98 -5.55 1.92
C GLN A 395 24.35 -5.01 3.31
N GLN A 396 23.40 -4.33 3.98
CA GLN A 396 23.58 -3.84 5.34
C GLN A 396 23.78 -4.99 6.34
N ALA A 397 22.97 -6.05 6.25
CA ALA A 397 23.07 -7.22 7.10
C ALA A 397 24.41 -7.93 6.92
N ARG A 398 24.98 -7.99 5.71
CA ARG A 398 26.33 -8.54 5.47
C ARG A 398 27.41 -7.70 6.14
N PHE A 399 27.30 -6.37 6.08
CA PHE A 399 28.23 -5.47 6.77
C PHE A 399 28.10 -5.62 8.29
N ALA A 400 26.88 -5.55 8.81
CA ALA A 400 26.57 -5.72 10.21
C ALA A 400 27.02 -7.09 10.75
N SER A 401 26.92 -8.16 9.96
CA SER A 401 27.41 -9.48 10.35
C SER A 401 28.93 -9.51 10.54
N ARG A 402 29.69 -8.74 9.74
CA ARG A 402 31.14 -8.62 9.88
C ARG A 402 31.52 -7.76 11.09
N GLU A 403 30.79 -6.66 11.28
CA GLU A 403 30.95 -5.79 12.45
C GLU A 403 30.64 -6.53 13.75
N ARG A 404 29.60 -7.35 13.75
CA ARG A 404 29.20 -8.20 14.88
C ARG A 404 30.34 -9.11 15.33
N ILE A 405 31.05 -9.76 14.40
CA ILE A 405 32.22 -10.60 14.72
C ILE A 405 33.30 -9.77 15.43
N ILE A 406 33.58 -8.55 14.94
CA ILE A 406 34.59 -7.66 15.55
C ILE A 406 34.17 -7.24 16.96
N VAL A 407 32.89 -6.92 17.16
CA VAL A 407 32.35 -6.53 18.48
C VAL A 407 32.32 -7.73 19.44
N GLU A 408 32.02 -8.94 18.96
CA GLU A 408 32.12 -10.18 19.73
C GLU A 408 33.56 -10.46 20.20
N ASP A 409 34.53 -10.33 19.29
CA ASP A 409 35.96 -10.48 19.62
C ASP A 409 36.41 -9.40 20.62
N TYR A 410 35.94 -8.16 20.46
CA TYR A 410 36.21 -7.05 21.39
C TYR A 410 35.61 -7.32 22.77
N LEU A 411 34.37 -7.77 22.85
CA LEU A 411 33.69 -8.14 24.09
C LEU A 411 34.41 -9.28 24.80
N ALA A 412 34.83 -10.32 24.06
CA ALA A 412 35.64 -11.41 24.59
C ALA A 412 36.98 -10.90 25.17
N GLY A 413 37.62 -9.95 24.49
CA GLY A 413 38.80 -9.26 24.97
C GLY A 413 38.54 -8.47 26.27
N LEU A 414 37.44 -7.73 26.36
CA LEU A 414 37.05 -7.00 27.57
C LEU A 414 36.77 -7.94 28.76
N VAL A 415 36.13 -9.08 28.52
CA VAL A 415 35.88 -10.11 29.55
C VAL A 415 37.19 -10.69 30.07
N GLU A 416 38.12 -11.02 29.16
CA GLU A 416 39.43 -11.55 29.54
C GLU A 416 40.28 -10.50 30.27
N LEU A 417 40.24 -9.23 29.84
CA LEU A 417 40.87 -8.13 30.56
C LEU A 417 40.26 -7.96 31.95
N GLY A 418 38.93 -7.95 32.08
CA GLY A 418 38.24 -7.89 33.37
C GLY A 418 38.65 -9.02 34.32
N ARG A 419 38.89 -10.23 33.77
CA ARG A 419 39.40 -11.39 34.53
C ARG A 419 40.86 -11.21 34.94
N LEU A 420 41.71 -10.69 34.06
CA LEU A 420 43.14 -10.50 34.32
C LEU A 420 43.42 -9.36 35.30
N TYR A 421 42.59 -8.32 35.28
CA TYR A 421 42.77 -7.10 36.06
C TYR A 421 42.01 -7.08 37.39
N ASP A 422 41.36 -8.19 37.82
CA ASP A 422 40.53 -8.32 39.05
C ASP A 422 40.86 -7.25 40.12
N ASP A 423 40.13 -6.13 40.04
CA ASP A 423 40.50 -4.80 40.55
C ASP A 423 40.67 -4.75 42.08
N ARG A 424 40.33 -5.85 42.78
CA ARG A 424 40.61 -6.01 44.22
C ARG A 424 42.09 -5.90 44.55
N GLN A 425 42.99 -6.50 43.77
CA GLN A 425 44.41 -6.48 44.13
C GLN A 425 45.05 -5.09 43.94
N LEU A 426 44.61 -4.31 42.96
CA LEU A 426 45.14 -2.97 42.72
C LEU A 426 44.56 -1.96 43.72
N ILE A 427 43.27 -2.08 44.06
CA ILE A 427 42.64 -1.28 45.12
C ILE A 427 43.27 -1.62 46.48
N ASP A 428 43.41 -2.90 46.82
CA ASP A 428 44.06 -3.35 48.06
C ASP A 428 45.54 -2.94 48.09
N PHE A 429 46.26 -3.00 46.97
CA PHE A 429 47.63 -2.52 46.87
C PHE A 429 47.71 -1.01 47.08
N THR A 430 46.83 -0.23 46.46
CA THR A 430 46.85 1.23 46.56
C THR A 430 46.43 1.70 47.94
N ASP A 431 45.45 1.04 48.57
CA ASP A 431 45.06 1.29 49.96
C ASP A 431 46.13 0.80 50.95
N ALA A 432 46.73 -0.37 50.74
CA ALA A 432 47.87 -0.81 51.53
C ALA A 432 49.07 0.13 51.35
N PHE A 433 49.30 0.68 50.15
CA PHE A 433 50.40 1.59 49.85
C PHE A 433 50.17 2.98 50.46
N LYS A 434 48.93 3.50 50.38
CA LYS A 434 48.51 4.74 51.04
C LYS A 434 48.57 4.62 52.57
N ASN A 435 48.24 3.46 53.14
CA ASN A 435 48.10 3.29 54.59
C ASN A 435 49.32 2.65 55.31
N SER A 436 50.30 2.05 54.61
CA SER A 436 51.41 1.31 55.25
C SER A 436 52.61 2.17 55.70
N GLY A 437 52.58 3.48 55.45
CA GLY A 437 53.63 4.45 55.81
C GLY A 437 55.08 4.22 55.34
N PRO A 438 55.43 3.41 54.31
CA PRO A 438 56.84 3.13 53.99
C PRO A 438 57.48 4.28 53.22
N TYR A 439 56.70 5.05 52.43
CA TYR A 439 57.17 6.25 51.74
C TYR A 439 57.55 7.36 52.72
N ILE A 440 56.79 7.52 53.82
CA ILE A 440 57.12 8.45 54.92
C ILE A 440 58.46 8.04 55.54
N ARG A 441 58.65 6.75 55.86
CA ARG A 441 59.90 6.25 56.45
C ARG A 441 61.11 6.37 55.52
N ALA A 442 60.92 6.18 54.21
CA ALA A 442 61.97 6.36 53.22
C ALA A 442 62.36 7.84 53.08
N PHE A 443 61.36 8.73 53.08
CA PHE A 443 61.56 10.17 53.02
C PHE A 443 62.30 10.70 54.25
N GLU A 444 61.88 10.32 55.47
CA GLU A 444 62.56 10.67 56.73
C GLU A 444 64.01 10.20 56.76
N LYS A 445 64.29 8.99 56.23
CA LYS A 445 65.65 8.48 56.11
C LYS A 445 66.48 9.28 55.12
N SER A 446 65.90 9.73 54.01
CA SER A 446 66.61 10.58 53.04
C SER A 446 66.96 11.95 53.63
N ALA A 447 66.05 12.56 54.38
CA ALA A 447 66.28 13.83 55.07
C ALA A 447 67.37 13.69 56.15
N ARG A 448 67.34 12.59 56.93
CA ARG A 448 68.42 12.27 57.89
C ARG A 448 69.76 12.02 57.21
N LEU A 449 69.78 11.36 56.06
CA LEU A 449 71.00 11.11 55.30
C LEU A 449 71.59 12.40 54.73
N ALA A 450 70.75 13.33 54.25
CA ALA A 450 71.17 14.65 53.79
C ALA A 450 71.79 15.47 54.94
N ALA A 451 71.20 15.41 56.14
CA ALA A 451 71.77 16.05 57.33
C ALA A 451 73.13 15.46 57.72
N LEU A 452 73.29 14.12 57.66
CA LEU A 452 74.57 13.45 57.93
C LEU A 452 75.66 13.80 56.90
N ARG A 453 75.27 14.12 55.67
CA ARG A 453 76.16 14.58 54.60
C ARG A 453 76.45 16.08 54.62
N ARG A 454 75.97 16.79 55.65
CA ARG A 454 76.16 18.25 55.86
C ARG A 454 75.60 19.12 54.74
N VAL A 455 74.50 18.69 54.11
CA VAL A 455 73.74 19.55 53.18
C VAL A 455 73.22 20.78 53.96
N PRO A 456 73.29 22.01 53.40
CA PRO A 456 72.73 23.21 54.02
C PRO A 456 71.26 23.02 54.42
N LYS A 457 70.86 23.48 55.61
CA LYS A 457 69.53 23.21 56.17
C LYS A 457 68.38 23.74 55.30
N ASP A 458 68.61 24.83 54.59
CA ASP A 458 67.68 25.47 53.65
C ASP A 458 67.45 24.65 52.37
N GLN A 459 68.25 23.61 52.12
CA GLN A 459 68.13 22.73 50.96
C GLN A 459 67.65 21.31 51.30
N ILE A 460 67.35 21.04 52.57
CA ILE A 460 66.82 19.74 53.00
C ILE A 460 65.30 19.83 53.06
N LEU A 461 64.63 19.08 52.19
CA LEU A 461 63.17 18.99 52.17
C LEU A 461 62.72 18.12 53.34
N THR A 462 61.83 18.62 54.20
CA THR A 462 61.43 17.93 55.44
C THR A 462 59.93 17.78 55.61
N THR A 463 59.15 18.60 54.93
CA THR A 463 57.69 18.56 54.93
C THR A 463 57.18 18.33 53.51
N LYS A 464 55.94 17.85 53.41
CA LYS A 464 55.26 17.69 52.11
C LYS A 464 55.25 19.01 51.31
N SER A 465 55.01 20.14 52.00
CA SER A 465 54.98 21.47 51.37
C SER A 465 56.32 21.88 50.74
N ASP A 466 57.45 21.42 51.31
CA ASP A 466 58.78 21.69 50.76
C ASP A 466 58.99 20.93 49.43
N ILE A 467 58.53 19.67 49.38
CA ILE A 467 58.60 18.82 48.19
C ILE A 467 57.75 19.42 47.08
N ASP A 468 56.50 19.76 47.40
CA ASP A 468 55.57 20.30 46.42
C ASP A 468 56.10 21.63 45.86
N SER A 469 56.73 22.48 46.67
CA SER A 469 57.37 23.73 46.21
C SER A 469 58.67 23.53 45.41
N TYR A 470 59.42 22.45 45.67
CA TYR A 470 60.64 22.13 44.95
C TYR A 470 60.36 21.63 43.53
N PHE A 471 59.28 20.85 43.35
CA PHE A 471 58.91 20.26 42.07
C PHE A 471 57.88 21.08 41.26
N ASN A 472 57.15 22.02 41.87
CA ASN A 472 56.24 22.95 41.16
C ASN A 472 56.90 24.29 40.79
N LYS A 473 58.21 24.30 40.50
CA LYS A 473 58.90 25.45 39.88
C LYS A 473 59.12 25.26 38.40
#